data_AF-T1DX17-F1
#
_entry.id   AF-T1DX17-F1
#
_cell.length_a   1.000
_cell.length_b   1.000
_cell.length_c   1.000
_cell.angle_alpha   90.00
_cell.angle_beta   90.00
_cell.angle_gamma   90.00
#
_symmetry.space_group_name_H-M   'P 1'
#
loop_
_entity.id
_entity.type
_entity.pdbx_description
1 polymer ?
#
loop_
_entity_poly.entity_id
_entity_poly.type
_entity_poly.pdbx_seq_one_letter_code
_entity_poly.pdbx_strand_id
1 'polypeptide(L)'
;MTGELLAKTKQQTQPEQLKPLSTAMLHPLLEDNEIKCPHNGVVQLQSNKGKSITDKNIPFILETDLLYSSIVGCPNPHISGGPCTQVAFILPSARGLKKHNDDYPIMQDLII
;
A
#
# COMPACT_ATOMS: atom_id res chain seq x y z
N MET A 1 39.08 53.45 1.39
CA MET A 1 38.54 52.54 2.42
C MET A 1 37.22 52.02 1.90
N THR A 2 37.13 50.68 1.74
CA THR A 2 35.91 49.83 1.72
C THR A 2 34.82 50.15 0.68
N GLY A 3 34.32 49.24 -0.15
CA GLY A 3 34.34 47.78 -0.22
C GLY A 3 33.17 47.35 -1.11
N GLU A 4 33.35 46.28 -1.89
CA GLU A 4 32.47 45.82 -2.98
C GLU A 4 31.13 45.18 -2.55
N LEU A 5 30.22 45.10 -3.53
CA LEU A 5 29.18 44.09 -3.79
C LEU A 5 28.25 43.60 -2.65
N LEU A 6 26.93 43.87 -2.80
CA LEU A 6 25.85 42.93 -2.41
C LEU A 6 24.69 43.10 -3.41
N ALA A 7 24.62 42.29 -4.47
CA ALA A 7 23.99 40.97 -4.55
C ALA A 7 22.45 40.98 -4.45
N LYS A 8 21.80 40.90 -5.63
CA LYS A 8 20.38 40.57 -5.80
C LYS A 8 20.08 39.22 -5.15
N THR A 9 19.10 39.14 -4.26
CA THR A 9 18.50 37.85 -3.89
C THR A 9 16.99 37.99 -3.78
N LYS A 10 16.28 37.62 -4.86
CA LYS A 10 14.86 37.23 -4.76
C LYS A 10 14.82 35.87 -4.07
N GLN A 11 14.46 35.83 -2.78
CA GLN A 11 14.05 34.59 -2.14
C GLN A 11 12.60 34.31 -2.57
N GLN A 12 12.45 33.51 -3.63
CA GLN A 12 11.22 32.76 -3.84
C GLN A 12 11.29 31.55 -2.93
N THR A 13 10.57 31.61 -1.82
CA THR A 13 10.27 30.45 -0.99
C THR A 13 9.45 29.48 -1.86
N GLN A 14 10.07 28.39 -2.31
CA GLN A 14 9.34 27.29 -2.91
C GLN A 14 8.51 26.64 -1.79
N PRO A 15 7.19 26.45 -1.94
CA PRO A 15 6.48 25.54 -1.07
C PRO A 15 7.12 24.16 -1.23
N GLU A 16 7.36 23.48 -0.11
CA GLU A 16 7.89 22.12 -0.07
C GLU A 16 6.91 21.20 -0.80
N GLN A 17 7.08 21.09 -2.12
CA GLN A 17 6.37 20.13 -2.94
C GLN A 17 6.76 18.76 -2.39
N LEU A 18 5.82 18.05 -1.76
CA LEU A 18 5.94 16.62 -1.54
C LEU A 18 6.31 16.00 -2.89
N LYS A 19 7.58 15.62 -3.04
CA LYS A 19 8.03 14.90 -4.23
C LYS A 19 7.15 13.65 -4.29
N PRO A 20 6.44 13.39 -5.40
CA PRO A 20 5.69 12.14 -5.51
C PRO A 20 6.67 11.00 -5.24
N LEU A 21 6.35 10.17 -4.25
CA LEU A 21 7.12 8.97 -3.97
C LEU A 21 7.27 8.23 -5.29
N SER A 22 8.51 7.97 -5.70
CA SER A 22 8.77 7.24 -6.95
C SER A 22 8.03 5.91 -6.86
N THR A 23 7.01 5.72 -7.70
CA THR A 23 6.22 4.48 -7.73
C THR A 23 7.07 3.27 -8.15
N ALA A 24 8.27 3.50 -8.67
CA ALA A 24 9.25 2.47 -9.00
C ALA A 24 9.83 1.74 -7.76
N MET A 25 9.62 2.27 -6.55
CA MET A 25 10.12 1.66 -5.30
C MET A 25 9.05 0.88 -4.52
N LEU A 26 7.82 0.81 -5.02
CA LEU A 26 6.72 0.15 -4.32
C LEU A 26 6.77 -1.35 -4.55
N HIS A 27 6.68 -2.13 -3.46
CA HIS A 27 6.72 -3.59 -3.52
C HIS A 27 5.30 -4.16 -3.63
N PRO A 28 5.02 -5.08 -4.56
CA PRO A 28 3.72 -5.75 -4.63
C PRO A 28 3.53 -6.65 -3.41
N LEU A 29 2.28 -6.80 -2.98
CA LEU A 29 1.87 -7.74 -1.97
C LEU A 29 1.91 -9.16 -2.56
N LEU A 30 2.50 -10.08 -1.84
CA LEU A 30 2.72 -11.48 -2.16
C LEU A 30 1.99 -12.38 -1.15
N GLU A 31 1.73 -13.64 -1.52
CA GLU A 31 1.08 -14.62 -0.63
C GLU A 31 1.84 -14.88 0.69
N ASP A 32 3.14 -14.68 0.73
CA ASP A 32 3.99 -14.94 1.91
C ASP A 32 4.09 -13.73 2.87
N ASN A 33 3.43 -12.62 2.55
CA ASN A 33 3.46 -11.45 3.41
C ASN A 33 2.48 -11.56 4.56
N GLU A 34 2.72 -10.76 5.60
CA GLU A 34 1.82 -10.64 6.73
C GLU A 34 1.14 -9.26 6.70
N ILE A 35 -0.18 -9.26 6.59
CA ILE A 35 -1.01 -8.07 6.82
C ILE A 35 -1.86 -8.33 8.04
N LYS A 36 -1.97 -7.32 8.90
CA LYS A 36 -2.87 -7.34 10.05
C LYS A 36 -3.92 -6.26 9.93
N CYS A 37 -5.13 -6.55 10.39
CA CYS A 37 -6.10 -5.51 10.67
C CYS A 37 -5.61 -4.65 11.87
N PRO A 38 -6.18 -3.45 12.09
CA PRO A 38 -5.80 -2.59 13.21
C PRO A 38 -5.96 -3.24 14.59
N HIS A 39 -6.73 -4.32 14.69
CA HIS A 39 -6.94 -5.09 15.91
C HIS A 39 -5.97 -6.28 16.03
N ASN A 40 -4.97 -6.40 15.17
CA ASN A 40 -3.96 -7.46 15.20
C ASN A 40 -4.45 -8.86 14.75
N GLY A 41 -5.61 -8.95 14.08
CA GLY A 41 -6.02 -10.14 13.33
C GLY A 41 -5.27 -10.25 12.00
N VAL A 42 -4.92 -11.46 11.57
CA VAL A 42 -4.12 -11.72 10.37
C VAL A 42 -5.02 -11.90 9.16
N VAL A 43 -4.70 -11.23 8.06
CA VAL A 43 -5.38 -11.37 6.77
C VAL A 43 -4.83 -12.62 6.05
N GLN A 44 -5.73 -13.47 5.55
CA GLN A 44 -5.36 -14.69 4.84
C GLN A 44 -5.09 -14.40 3.35
N LEU A 45 -3.82 -14.18 3.01
CA LEU A 45 -3.41 -13.89 1.64
C LEU A 45 -3.41 -15.16 0.80
N GLN A 46 -4.21 -15.16 -0.26
CA GLN A 46 -4.28 -16.26 -1.23
C GLN A 46 -4.64 -15.70 -2.61
N SER A 47 -3.76 -15.93 -3.57
CA SER A 47 -3.88 -15.47 -4.95
C SER A 47 -4.72 -16.45 -5.78
N ASN A 48 -5.79 -15.95 -6.39
CA ASN A 48 -6.54 -16.67 -7.41
C ASN A 48 -6.15 -16.20 -8.80
N LYS A 49 -6.11 -14.87 -8.99
CA LYS A 49 -5.79 -14.26 -10.30
C LYS A 49 -4.32 -13.92 -10.46
N GLY A 50 -3.56 -13.70 -9.39
CA GLY A 50 -2.14 -13.37 -9.49
C GLY A 50 -1.18 -14.55 -9.71
N LYS A 51 -1.65 -15.80 -9.82
CA LYS A 51 -0.79 -16.99 -9.94
C LYS A 51 0.21 -16.96 -11.11
N SER A 52 -0.08 -16.24 -12.19
CA SER A 52 0.80 -16.11 -13.36
C SER A 52 1.86 -15.01 -13.23
N ILE A 53 1.80 -14.18 -12.19
CA ILE A 53 2.74 -13.09 -11.91
C ILE A 53 3.34 -13.30 -10.52
N THR A 54 4.64 -13.56 -10.49
CA THR A 54 5.33 -13.99 -9.27
C THR A 54 6.61 -13.21 -9.07
N ASP A 55 7.02 -13.09 -7.81
CA ASP A 55 8.38 -12.73 -7.43
C ASP A 55 8.95 -13.91 -6.64
N LYS A 56 10.14 -14.40 -7.02
CA LYS A 56 10.76 -15.60 -6.44
C LYS A 56 9.82 -16.82 -6.37
N ASN A 57 8.95 -16.98 -7.37
CA ASN A 57 7.89 -18.01 -7.45
C ASN A 57 6.76 -17.87 -6.42
N ILE A 58 6.61 -16.69 -5.80
CA ILE A 58 5.52 -16.38 -4.88
C ILE A 58 4.50 -15.51 -5.62
N PRO A 59 3.22 -15.92 -5.70
CA PRO A 59 2.19 -15.18 -6.42
C PRO A 59 1.90 -13.81 -5.82
N PHE A 60 1.60 -12.86 -6.72
CA PHE A 60 1.12 -11.54 -6.32
C PHE A 60 -0.33 -11.64 -5.82
N ILE A 61 -0.68 -10.80 -4.86
CA ILE A 61 -2.04 -10.57 -4.43
C ILE A 61 -2.63 -9.43 -5.26
N LEU A 62 -3.73 -9.73 -5.96
CA LEU A 62 -4.49 -8.72 -6.69
C LEU A 62 -5.65 -8.18 -5.84
N GLU A 63 -6.25 -7.09 -6.27
CA GLU A 63 -7.34 -6.43 -5.55
C GLU A 63 -8.50 -7.39 -5.25
N THR A 64 -8.92 -8.19 -6.22
CA THR A 64 -9.99 -9.18 -5.99
C THR A 64 -9.56 -10.39 -5.17
N ASP A 65 -8.25 -10.64 -5.02
CA ASP A 65 -7.71 -11.65 -4.12
C ASP A 65 -7.71 -11.15 -2.66
N LEU A 66 -7.41 -9.87 -2.45
CA LEU A 66 -7.38 -9.26 -1.12
C LEU A 66 -8.78 -8.86 -0.63
N LEU A 67 -9.64 -8.35 -1.51
CA LEU A 67 -11.00 -7.96 -1.14
C LEU A 67 -11.79 -9.20 -0.71
N TYR A 68 -12.45 -9.12 0.44
CA TYR A 68 -13.14 -10.26 1.09
C TYR A 68 -12.22 -11.41 1.54
N SER A 69 -10.90 -11.21 1.53
CA SER A 69 -9.98 -12.14 2.21
C SER A 69 -10.35 -12.23 3.69
N SER A 70 -10.34 -13.44 4.23
CA SER A 70 -10.68 -13.72 5.62
C SER A 70 -9.65 -13.16 6.59
N ILE A 71 -10.09 -12.73 7.75
CA ILE A 71 -9.24 -12.26 8.85
C ILE A 71 -9.40 -13.21 10.03
N VAL A 72 -8.28 -13.75 10.52
CA VAL A 72 -8.24 -14.69 11.64
C VAL A 72 -7.62 -14.07 12.89
N GLY A 73 -8.08 -14.49 14.07
CA GLY A 73 -7.48 -14.05 15.33
C GLY A 73 -7.70 -12.57 15.69
N CYS A 74 -8.71 -11.91 15.12
CA CYS A 74 -9.06 -10.55 15.49
C CYS A 74 -9.76 -10.50 16.87
N PRO A 75 -9.21 -9.80 17.88
CA PRO A 75 -9.75 -9.69 19.23
C PRO A 75 -10.80 -8.58 19.38
N ASN A 76 -11.18 -7.86 18.30
CA ASN A 76 -12.12 -6.74 18.41
C ASN A 76 -13.47 -7.22 19.01
N PRO A 77 -13.89 -6.72 20.16
CA PRO A 77 -15.05 -7.25 20.86
C PRO A 77 -16.36 -6.92 20.14
N HIS A 78 -17.36 -7.80 20.31
CA HIS A 78 -18.72 -7.64 19.75
C HIS A 78 -19.38 -6.30 20.07
N ILE A 79 -19.12 -5.73 21.25
CA ILE A 79 -19.68 -4.43 21.68
C ILE A 79 -19.05 -3.22 20.98
N SER A 80 -17.86 -3.36 20.38
CA SER A 80 -17.14 -2.29 19.69
C SER A 80 -17.17 -2.46 18.16
N GLY A 81 -18.17 -3.18 17.65
CA GLY A 81 -18.33 -3.45 16.21
C GLY A 81 -17.99 -4.88 15.77
N GLY A 82 -17.64 -5.77 16.71
CA GLY A 82 -17.37 -7.18 16.42
C GLY A 82 -16.01 -7.47 15.76
N PRO A 83 -15.59 -8.74 15.75
CA PRO A 83 -14.31 -9.11 15.17
C PRO A 83 -14.28 -8.77 13.69
N CYS A 84 -13.16 -8.24 13.21
CA CYS A 84 -12.90 -8.17 11.78
C CYS A 84 -12.89 -9.60 11.24
N THR A 85 -13.78 -9.90 10.31
CA THR A 85 -13.89 -11.23 9.70
C THR A 85 -13.31 -11.25 8.29
N GLN A 86 -13.25 -10.11 7.61
CA GLN A 86 -12.75 -10.01 6.25
C GLN A 86 -12.30 -8.59 5.90
N VAL A 87 -11.48 -8.47 4.87
CA VAL A 87 -11.12 -7.17 4.26
C VAL A 87 -12.32 -6.61 3.51
N ALA A 88 -12.84 -5.46 3.96
CA ALA A 88 -14.02 -4.83 3.36
C ALA A 88 -13.68 -3.72 2.37
N PHE A 89 -12.47 -3.16 2.42
CA PHE A 89 -12.10 -1.99 1.66
C PHE A 89 -10.61 -1.95 1.35
N ILE A 90 -10.27 -1.55 0.12
CA ILE A 90 -8.90 -1.33 -0.36
C ILE A 90 -8.87 0.07 -0.96
N LEU A 91 -7.99 0.92 -0.44
CA LEU A 91 -7.83 2.27 -0.95
C LEU A 91 -7.37 2.25 -2.41
N PRO A 92 -7.88 3.13 -3.28
CA PRO A 92 -7.40 3.24 -4.66
C PRO A 92 -5.90 3.51 -4.76
N SER A 93 -5.31 4.19 -3.77
CA SER A 93 -3.86 4.42 -3.69
C SER A 93 -3.05 3.15 -3.51
N ALA A 94 -3.60 2.10 -2.89
CA ALA A 94 -2.91 0.83 -2.69
C ALA A 94 -2.77 0.00 -3.97
N ARG A 95 -3.41 0.42 -5.07
CA ARG A 95 -3.36 -0.30 -6.35
C ARG A 95 -2.12 0.08 -7.14
N GLY A 96 -1.48 -0.90 -7.75
CA GLY A 96 -0.43 -0.68 -8.74
C GLY A 96 -0.98 0.03 -9.98
N LEU A 97 -0.11 0.76 -10.68
CA LEU A 97 -0.50 1.58 -11.83
C LEU A 97 -0.95 0.77 -13.05
N LYS A 98 -0.45 -0.47 -13.18
CA LYS A 98 -0.73 -1.35 -14.32
C LYS A 98 -1.57 -2.53 -13.86
N LYS A 99 -2.60 -2.84 -14.65
CA LYS A 99 -3.39 -4.05 -14.45
C LYS A 99 -2.65 -5.31 -14.90
N HIS A 100 -2.90 -6.39 -14.19
CA HIS A 100 -2.49 -7.75 -14.52
C HIS A 100 -3.71 -8.66 -14.38
N ASN A 101 -3.98 -9.49 -15.38
CA ASN A 101 -5.14 -10.39 -15.38
C ASN A 101 -6.47 -9.63 -15.13
N ASP A 102 -6.61 -8.49 -15.80
CA ASP A 102 -7.72 -7.53 -15.69
C ASP A 102 -7.98 -6.95 -14.28
N ASP A 103 -7.03 -7.15 -13.37
CA ASP A 103 -7.10 -6.72 -11.98
C ASP A 103 -5.86 -5.92 -11.55
N TYR A 104 -5.88 -5.31 -10.37
CA TYR A 104 -4.77 -4.47 -9.89
C TYR A 104 -3.91 -5.22 -8.87
N PRO A 105 -2.57 -5.26 -9.02
CA PRO A 105 -1.71 -5.71 -7.93
C PRO A 105 -1.81 -4.72 -6.76
N ILE A 106 -1.78 -5.22 -5.53
CA ILE A 106 -1.78 -4.38 -4.33
C ILE A 106 -0.33 -4.08 -3.93
N MET A 107 -0.03 -2.84 -3.57
CA MET A 107 1.31 -2.38 -3.20
C MET A 107 1.43 -2.30 -1.67
N GLN A 108 2.35 -3.07 -1.08
CA GLN A 108 2.56 -3.21 0.37
C GLN A 108 2.68 -1.87 1.08
N ASP A 109 3.51 -0.98 0.54
CA ASP A 109 3.89 0.29 1.18
C ASP A 109 2.72 1.29 1.27
N LEU A 110 1.58 0.99 0.65
CA LEU A 110 0.39 1.84 0.57
C LEU A 110 -0.82 1.24 1.26
N ILE A 111 -0.65 0.12 1.97
CA ILE A 111 -1.65 -0.48 2.83
C ILE A 111 -1.53 0.18 4.21
N ILE A 112 -2.60 0.80 4.68
CA ILE A 112 -2.67 1.54 5.95
C ILE A 112 -3.69 0.95 6.91
#